data_AF-A0A133ZJT1-F1
#
_entry.id   AF-A0A133ZJT1-F1
#
_cell.length_a   1.000
_cell.length_b   1.000
_cell.length_c   1.000
_cell.angle_alpha   90.00
_cell.angle_beta   90.00
_cell.angle_gamma   90.00
#
_symmetry.space_group_name_H-M   'P 1'
#
loop_
_entity.id
_entity.type
_entity.pdbx_description
1 polymer ?
#
loop_
_entity_poly.entity_id
_entity_poly.type
_entity_poly.pdbx_seq_one_letter_code
_entity_poly.pdbx_strand_id
1 'polypeptide(L)'
;MDKGKKEIIIKEGTVSIADSVFSEVAFEKVIFPKELKYIGDFAFAFCKNLRRVELPQNLISVGDYEFQFCDKLEYIYIPESVKEIGEMSFVGCDRLKEVVMTKEVADKFWYISNEKVRYID
;
A
#
# COMPACT_ATOMS: atom_id res chain seq x y z
N MET A 1 -22.07 5.61 -16.15
CA MET A 1 -20.67 5.25 -15.85
C MET A 1 -20.29 6.08 -14.66
N ASP A 2 -20.27 5.47 -13.48
CA ASP A 2 -19.88 6.16 -12.26
C ASP A 2 -18.49 6.76 -12.48
N LYS A 3 -18.35 8.07 -12.29
CA LYS A 3 -17.05 8.76 -12.38
C LYS A 3 -16.30 8.44 -11.10
N GLY A 4 -15.98 7.16 -10.90
CA GLY A 4 -15.37 6.60 -9.70
C GLY A 4 -14.31 7.56 -9.19
N LYS A 5 -14.35 7.85 -7.88
CA LYS A 5 -13.51 8.87 -7.25
C LYS A 5 -12.07 8.69 -7.72
N LYS A 6 -11.47 9.71 -8.33
CA LYS A 6 -10.08 9.57 -8.81
C LYS A 6 -9.11 9.34 -7.65
N GLU A 7 -9.38 9.94 -6.50
CA GLU A 7 -8.52 9.86 -5.34
C GLU A 7 -9.28 9.84 -4.01
N ILE A 8 -8.64 9.28 -2.99
CA ILE A 8 -9.00 9.41 -1.58
C ILE A 8 -7.90 10.21 -0.88
N ILE A 9 -8.30 11.21 -0.11
CA ILE A 9 -7.41 11.98 0.75
C ILE A 9 -7.73 11.57 2.19
N ILE A 10 -6.77 10.92 2.85
CA ILE A 10 -6.87 10.59 4.27
C ILE A 10 -6.59 11.86 5.07
N LYS A 11 -7.45 12.16 6.03
CA LYS A 11 -7.44 13.43 6.78
C LYS A 11 -6.11 13.64 7.52
N GLU A 12 -5.57 14.85 7.45
CA GLU A 12 -4.42 15.28 8.28
C GLU A 12 -4.62 14.98 9.77
N GLY A 13 -3.54 14.55 10.42
CA GLY A 13 -3.57 14.10 11.82
C GLY A 13 -4.17 12.70 12.03
N THR A 14 -4.56 11.99 10.98
CA THR A 14 -4.91 10.55 11.10
C THR A 14 -3.64 9.76 11.41
N VAL A 15 -3.63 9.06 12.54
CA VAL A 15 -2.50 8.26 13.01
C VAL A 15 -2.66 6.78 12.66
N SER A 16 -3.90 6.31 12.51
CA SER A 16 -4.21 4.93 12.13
C SER A 16 -5.40 4.86 11.17
N ILE A 17 -5.35 3.89 10.26
CA ILE A 17 -6.48 3.47 9.42
C ILE A 17 -6.93 2.11 9.94
N ALA A 18 -8.21 1.96 10.22
CA ALA A 18 -8.78 0.73 10.75
C ALA A 18 -9.02 -0.31 9.66
N ASP A 19 -9.23 -1.57 10.08
CA ASP A 19 -9.41 -2.71 9.19
C ASP A 19 -10.55 -2.49 8.19
N SER A 20 -10.33 -2.91 6.94
CA SER A 20 -11.32 -2.96 5.85
C SER A 20 -12.05 -1.64 5.50
N VAL A 21 -11.68 -0.48 6.07
CA VAL A 21 -12.49 0.75 5.95
C VAL A 21 -12.57 1.32 4.53
N PHE A 22 -11.60 0.99 3.66
CA PHE A 22 -11.63 1.32 2.24
C PHE A 22 -11.62 0.08 1.33
N SER A 23 -11.92 -1.11 1.89
CA SER A 23 -12.02 -2.33 1.10
C SER A 23 -13.09 -2.18 0.01
N GLU A 24 -12.80 -2.70 -1.19
CA GLU A 24 -13.66 -2.66 -2.38
C GLU A 24 -14.00 -1.24 -2.90
N VAL A 25 -13.38 -0.18 -2.36
CA VAL A 25 -13.66 1.18 -2.80
C VAL A 25 -13.00 1.46 -4.15
N ALA A 26 -13.79 1.97 -5.10
CA ALA A 26 -13.32 2.29 -6.45
C ALA A 26 -12.64 3.67 -6.49
N PHE A 27 -11.31 3.70 -6.35
CA PHE A 27 -10.47 4.88 -6.55
C PHE A 27 -9.12 4.57 -7.21
N GLU A 28 -8.44 5.56 -7.81
CA GLU A 28 -7.17 5.35 -8.52
C GLU A 28 -5.92 5.65 -7.69
N LYS A 29 -6.03 6.58 -6.73
CA LYS A 29 -4.93 7.06 -5.89
C LYS A 29 -5.38 7.30 -4.44
N VAL A 30 -4.52 7.01 -3.48
CA VAL A 30 -4.69 7.43 -2.08
C VAL A 30 -3.58 8.41 -1.69
N ILE A 31 -3.93 9.45 -0.94
CA ILE A 31 -3.00 10.41 -0.35
C ILE A 31 -3.07 10.23 1.17
N PHE A 32 -1.95 9.81 1.75
CA PHE A 32 -1.82 9.59 3.19
C PHE A 32 -1.25 10.84 3.89
N PRO A 33 -1.69 11.15 5.12
CA PRO A 33 -1.08 12.19 5.93
C PRO A 33 0.29 11.73 6.44
N LYS A 34 1.16 12.69 6.72
CA LYS A 34 2.53 12.42 7.18
C LYS A 34 2.58 11.77 8.57
N GLU A 35 1.55 11.92 9.40
CA GLU A 35 1.48 11.38 10.76
C GLU A 35 1.01 9.92 10.80
N LEU A 36 0.59 9.34 9.68
CA LEU A 36 0.07 7.98 9.64
C LEU A 36 1.15 6.98 10.07
N LYS A 37 0.81 6.15 11.05
CA LYS A 37 1.70 5.17 11.67
C LYS A 37 1.28 3.73 11.39
N TYR A 38 -0.03 3.49 11.27
CA TYR A 38 -0.59 2.14 11.21
C TYR A 38 -1.70 2.04 10.17
N ILE A 39 -1.67 0.97 9.39
CA ILE A 39 -2.77 0.57 8.51
C ILE A 39 -3.20 -0.83 8.96
N GLY A 40 -4.47 -0.98 9.34
CA GLY A 40 -5.05 -2.25 9.78
C GLY A 40 -5.29 -3.23 8.64
N ASP A 41 -5.81 -4.41 8.95
CA ASP A 41 -5.92 -5.50 7.97
C ASP A 41 -6.95 -5.20 6.88
N PHE A 42 -6.66 -5.61 5.64
CA PHE A 42 -7.54 -5.45 4.48
C PHE A 42 -7.99 -3.99 4.19
N ALA A 43 -7.37 -2.96 4.76
CA ALA A 43 -7.92 -1.61 4.73
C ALA A 43 -8.09 -1.06 3.30
N PHE A 44 -7.23 -1.46 2.36
CA PHE A 44 -7.35 -1.18 0.92
C PHE A 44 -7.52 -2.45 0.05
N ALA A 45 -8.02 -3.56 0.61
CA ALA A 45 -8.22 -4.78 -0.16
C ALA A 45 -9.25 -4.58 -1.28
N PHE A 46 -9.11 -5.33 -2.38
CA PHE A 46 -10.04 -5.32 -3.52
C PHE A 46 -10.27 -3.94 -4.17
N CYS A 47 -9.40 -2.95 -3.97
CA CYS A 47 -9.48 -1.65 -4.63
C CYS A 47 -9.09 -1.78 -6.12
N LYS A 48 -9.99 -2.29 -6.95
CA LYS A 48 -9.75 -2.69 -8.36
C LYS A 48 -9.29 -1.56 -9.29
N ASN A 49 -9.46 -0.31 -8.88
CA ASN A 49 -9.00 0.84 -9.65
C ASN A 49 -7.69 1.44 -9.14
N LEU A 50 -7.19 1.04 -7.97
CA LEU A 50 -6.00 1.59 -7.36
C LEU A 50 -4.78 1.29 -8.23
N ARG A 51 -4.02 2.31 -8.61
CA ARG A 51 -2.89 2.16 -9.56
C ARG A 51 -1.54 2.39 -8.93
N ARG A 52 -1.48 3.29 -7.95
CA ARG A 52 -0.23 3.78 -7.37
C ARG A 52 -0.42 4.05 -5.89
N VAL A 53 0.49 3.52 -5.09
CA VAL A 53 0.52 3.71 -3.64
C VAL A 53 1.88 4.28 -3.24
N GLU A 54 1.87 5.36 -2.47
CA GLU A 54 3.07 5.95 -1.88
C GLU A 54 2.88 5.98 -0.37
N LEU A 55 3.47 5.01 0.33
CA LEU A 55 3.34 4.92 1.79
C LEU A 55 4.09 6.10 2.46
N PRO A 56 3.53 6.73 3.50
CA PRO A 56 4.11 7.92 4.11
C PRO A 56 5.33 7.58 4.98
N GLN A 57 6.29 8.52 5.04
CA GLN A 57 7.61 8.35 5.66
C GLN A 57 7.64 7.98 7.16
N ASN A 58 6.51 8.08 7.86
CA ASN A 58 6.41 7.72 9.28
C ASN A 58 5.61 6.44 9.53
N LEU A 59 5.20 5.75 8.46
CA LEU A 59 4.44 4.52 8.56
C LEU A 59 5.30 3.42 9.19
N ILE A 60 4.75 2.74 10.20
CA ILE A 60 5.47 1.73 10.98
C ILE A 60 5.01 0.32 10.57
N SER A 61 3.72 0.09 10.47
CA SER A 61 3.16 -1.24 10.20
C SER A 61 1.98 -1.18 9.23
N VAL A 62 1.91 -2.20 8.38
CA VAL A 62 0.85 -2.48 7.42
C VAL A 62 0.30 -3.86 7.74
N GLY A 63 -1.02 -3.96 7.93
CA GLY A 63 -1.71 -5.19 8.27
C GLY A 63 -1.72 -6.24 7.16
N ASP A 64 -2.30 -7.40 7.47
CA ASP A 64 -2.42 -8.52 6.55
C ASP A 64 -3.36 -8.19 5.39
N TYR A 65 -3.06 -8.74 4.21
CA TYR A 65 -3.88 -8.63 2.99
C TYR A 65 -4.17 -7.19 2.50
N GLU A 66 -3.37 -6.20 2.90
CA GLU A 66 -3.72 -4.78 2.74
C GLU A 66 -4.10 -4.33 1.32
N PHE A 67 -3.37 -4.79 0.31
CA PHE A 67 -3.65 -4.50 -1.10
C PHE A 67 -4.09 -5.74 -1.87
N GLN A 68 -4.54 -6.79 -1.19
CA GLN A 68 -4.95 -8.04 -1.83
C GLN A 68 -5.97 -7.76 -2.96
N PHE A 69 -5.74 -8.38 -4.11
CA PHE A 69 -6.60 -8.27 -5.30
C PHE A 69 -6.82 -6.82 -5.79
N CYS A 70 -5.84 -5.93 -5.61
CA CYS A 70 -5.79 -4.63 -6.31
C CYS A 70 -5.29 -4.81 -7.76
N ASP A 71 -6.14 -5.31 -8.65
CA ASP A 71 -5.77 -5.79 -9.99
C ASP A 71 -5.08 -4.75 -10.90
N LYS A 72 -5.26 -3.45 -10.62
CA LYS A 72 -4.65 -2.35 -11.39
C LYS A 72 -3.45 -1.70 -10.71
N LEU A 73 -3.04 -2.18 -9.53
CA LEU A 73 -1.90 -1.63 -8.81
C LEU A 73 -0.64 -1.91 -9.63
N GLU A 74 0.05 -0.86 -10.07
CA GLU A 74 1.24 -0.95 -10.92
C GLU A 74 2.53 -0.63 -10.15
N TYR A 75 2.43 0.21 -9.12
CA TYR A 75 3.54 0.77 -8.37
C TYR A 75 3.24 0.87 -6.88
N ILE A 76 4.20 0.49 -6.04
CA ILE A 76 4.22 0.86 -4.63
C ILE A 76 5.60 1.36 -4.18
N TYR A 77 5.60 2.43 -3.39
CA TYR A 77 6.75 2.89 -2.62
C TYR A 77 6.62 2.52 -1.15
N ILE A 78 7.67 1.91 -0.58
CA ILE A 78 7.74 1.48 0.81
C ILE A 78 8.92 2.21 1.49
N PRO A 79 8.67 3.13 2.44
CA PRO A 79 9.72 3.87 3.11
C PRO A 79 10.47 3.02 4.15
N GLU A 80 11.68 3.47 4.51
CA GLU A 80 12.55 2.83 5.51
C GLU A 80 11.91 2.64 6.89
N SER A 81 10.93 3.50 7.22
CA SER A 81 10.23 3.48 8.49
C SER A 81 9.39 2.22 8.71
N VAL A 82 9.01 1.53 7.62
CA VAL A 82 8.15 0.34 7.67
C VAL A 82 8.92 -0.82 8.28
N LYS A 83 8.42 -1.30 9.41
CA LYS A 83 8.99 -2.42 10.19
C LYS A 83 8.24 -3.71 9.96
N GLU A 84 7.00 -3.62 9.51
CA GLU A 84 6.12 -4.75 9.29
C GLU A 84 5.23 -4.51 8.08
N ILE A 85 5.10 -5.54 7.25
CA ILE A 85 4.09 -5.66 6.22
C ILE A 85 3.43 -7.01 6.46
N GLY A 86 2.12 -7.05 6.48
CA GLY A 86 1.37 -8.25 6.73
C GLY A 86 1.45 -9.24 5.57
N GLU A 87 1.18 -10.50 5.89
CA GLU A 87 1.20 -11.60 4.94
C GLU A 87 0.21 -11.36 3.80
N MET A 88 0.57 -11.84 2.61
CA MET A 88 -0.28 -11.78 1.41
C MET A 88 -0.74 -10.36 1.01
N SER A 89 -0.13 -9.29 1.51
CA SER A 89 -0.51 -7.90 1.23
C SER A 89 -0.61 -7.56 -0.27
N PHE A 90 0.09 -8.29 -1.14
CA PHE A 90 0.09 -8.07 -2.59
C PHE A 90 -0.44 -9.26 -3.40
N VAL A 91 -1.10 -10.23 -2.77
CA VAL A 91 -1.64 -11.40 -3.48
C VAL A 91 -2.71 -10.94 -4.48
N GLY A 92 -2.65 -11.45 -5.72
CA GLY A 92 -3.57 -11.04 -6.78
C GLY A 92 -3.33 -9.64 -7.36
N CYS A 93 -2.25 -8.95 -6.98
CA CYS A 93 -1.81 -7.70 -7.63
C CYS A 93 -1.02 -8.00 -8.91
N ASP A 94 -1.66 -8.63 -9.90
CA ASP A 94 -0.98 -9.18 -11.09
C ASP A 94 -0.28 -8.13 -11.94
N ARG A 95 -0.75 -6.87 -11.87
CA ARG A 95 -0.17 -5.72 -12.59
C ARG A 95 0.92 -4.99 -11.83
N LEU A 96 1.23 -5.38 -10.59
CA LEU A 96 2.30 -4.74 -9.82
C LEU A 96 3.60 -5.02 -10.57
N LYS A 97 4.28 -3.97 -11.03
CA LYS A 97 5.49 -4.04 -11.86
C LYS A 97 6.70 -3.44 -11.17
N GLU A 98 6.47 -2.58 -10.20
CA GLU A 98 7.52 -1.84 -9.53
C GLU A 98 7.21 -1.72 -8.04
N VAL A 99 8.14 -2.24 -7.24
CA VAL A 99 8.14 -2.06 -5.79
C VAL A 99 9.43 -1.32 -5.45
N VAL A 100 9.32 -0.10 -4.97
CA VAL A 100 10.46 0.76 -4.64
C VAL A 100 10.66 0.80 -3.14
N MET A 101 11.85 0.40 -2.67
CA MET A 101 12.22 0.40 -1.25
C MET A 101 13.74 0.45 -1.09
N THR A 102 14.25 0.58 0.13
CA THR A 102 15.69 0.44 0.38
C THR A 102 16.08 -1.02 0.52
N LYS A 103 17.38 -1.30 0.39
CA LYS A 103 17.91 -2.65 0.58
C LYS A 103 17.62 -3.19 1.97
N GLU A 104 17.72 -2.34 3.00
CA GLU A 104 17.40 -2.71 4.38
C GLU A 104 15.94 -3.17 4.54
N VAL A 105 15.00 -2.49 3.87
CA VAL A 105 13.58 -2.88 3.89
C VAL A 105 13.38 -4.20 3.14
N ALA A 106 14.02 -4.38 2.00
CA ALA A 106 13.89 -5.63 1.23
C ALA A 106 14.45 -6.85 1.96
N ASP A 107 15.55 -6.68 2.71
CA ASP A 107 16.14 -7.76 3.52
C ASP A 107 15.18 -8.22 4.64
N LYS A 108 14.33 -7.32 5.16
CA LYS A 108 13.28 -7.65 6.15
C LYS A 108 12.11 -8.40 5.52
N PHE A 109 11.75 -8.06 4.28
CA PHE A 109 10.56 -8.57 3.60
C PHE A 109 10.91 -9.37 2.35
N TRP A 110 11.76 -10.39 2.52
CA TRP A 110 12.22 -11.25 1.42
C TRP A 110 11.07 -11.91 0.64
N TYR A 111 9.88 -12.09 1.23
CA TYR A 111 8.72 -12.65 0.56
C TYR A 111 8.01 -11.65 -0.37
N ILE A 112 8.29 -10.36 -0.23
CA ILE A 112 7.86 -9.29 -1.15
C ILE A 112 8.91 -9.11 -2.26
N SER A 113 10.17 -9.48 -1.98
CA SER A 113 11.23 -9.34 -2.95
C SER A 113 11.08 -10.33 -4.11
N ASN A 114 10.96 -9.78 -5.31
CA ASN A 114 10.91 -10.51 -6.57
C ASN A 114 11.57 -9.66 -7.66
N GLU A 115 11.58 -10.13 -8.91
CA GLU A 115 12.22 -9.45 -10.06
C GLU A 115 11.74 -8.01 -10.29
N LYS A 116 10.65 -7.58 -9.65
CA LYS A 116 10.02 -6.26 -9.77
C LYS A 116 10.52 -5.23 -8.73
N VAL A 117 11.40 -5.63 -7.81
CA VAL A 117 11.94 -4.71 -6.79
C VAL A 117 13.02 -3.80 -7.36
N ARG A 118 12.94 -2.52 -7.01
CA ARG A 118 13.98 -1.51 -7.27
C ARG A 118 14.45 -0.90 -5.95
N TYR A 119 15.77 -0.83 -5.80
CA TYR A 119 16.41 -0.21 -4.65
C TYR A 119 16.63 1.27 -4.89
N ILE A 120 16.40 2.08 -3.86
CA ILE A 120 16.85 3.47 -3.81
C ILE A 120 18.13 3.54 -2.97
N ASP A 121 19.11 4.29 -3.46
CA ASP A 121 20.39 4.58 -2.81
C ASP A 121 20.27 5.69 -1.74
#